data_AF-A0A0Q4UFD4-F1
#
_entry.id   AF-A0A0Q4UFD4-F1
#
_cell.length_a   1.000
_cell.length_b   1.000
_cell.length_c   1.000
_cell.angle_alpha   90.00
_cell.angle_beta   90.00
_cell.angle_gamma   90.00
#
_symmetry.space_group_name_H-M   'P 1'
#
loop_
_entity.id
_entity.type
_entity.pdbx_description
1 polymer ?
#
loop_
_entity_poly.entity_id
_entity_poly.type
_entity_poly.pdbx_seq_one_letter_code
_entity_poly.pdbx_strand_id
1 'polypeptide(L)'
;MSRWILREGLGGGQVPGFVPPSWVPTPVVDASRFMFWSTRSRFPSGALVTAASATPYVMTRIVLASPTHVVTNPRFHFSGFACTEGSNSPQETVLPGNAMLIDGVWISVNGAAAIPLTFGGQAGVSIASGNVGAWTDEPTVSVPPEASVAVYTLYHTAAGEKQIPVYRVQTARGERVWGATDAASLTPMLAAPATASTASLDTGFGQSMPAYYGPDLTVARGWDGRPVAICMVDSIGEARQEFAAEADARGNLGWLRRWLDVDDQTYRRVPFMMMGCPGAGSVRELTTNALLRWQVVDQAAGFNAGSALPFSVAIDQLGQNDTNASAATMQNNWGILVDRFKTRYPGIKVVPAGTFPRTTSTDLFTSRQGQTWATYNEWATITNGWGNGNKSQLEAFKQAGAGGRTSGYIDTRAAWFDAAYPGTWPAIPETYTLAAQAGTDGSTAYTSFQTATAPRLADILVGGGAALQVLAVTGTGPYTVTTSASTVVIPAGTAMRPQTSPEGVHLMSAMVAVAVATIPQSQKVSLGN
;
A
#
# COMPACT_ATOMS: atom_id res chain seq x y z
N MET A 1 -0.78 -16.24 -30.84
CA MET A 1 -0.96 -17.49 -30.07
C MET A 1 0.12 -17.46 -29.00
N SER A 2 -0.12 -17.38 -27.69
CA SER A 2 -1.15 -17.94 -26.80
C SER A 2 -1.51 -16.92 -25.69
N ARG A 3 -2.75 -16.97 -25.22
CA ARG A 3 -3.35 -16.06 -24.22
C ARG A 3 -2.90 -16.44 -22.81
N TRP A 4 -2.37 -15.49 -22.05
CA TRP A 4 -2.25 -15.59 -20.59
C TRP A 4 -3.60 -15.21 -19.96
N ILE A 5 -4.44 -16.21 -19.75
CA ILE A 5 -5.57 -16.15 -18.82
C ILE A 5 -5.12 -16.92 -17.59
N LEU A 6 -4.69 -16.23 -16.53
CA LEU A 6 -4.54 -16.85 -15.22
C LEU A 6 -5.94 -16.87 -14.59
N ARG A 7 -6.61 -18.03 -14.74
CA ARG A 7 -7.75 -18.42 -13.91
C ARG A 7 -7.24 -18.70 -12.50
N GLU A 8 -7.89 -18.08 -11.53
CA GLU A 8 -7.80 -18.45 -10.12
C GLU A 8 -8.24 -19.90 -9.95
N GLY A 9 -7.38 -20.71 -9.33
CA GLY A 9 -7.66 -22.09 -8.94
C GLY A 9 -7.67 -22.19 -7.43
N LEU A 10 -8.86 -22.25 -6.85
CA LEU A 10 -9.11 -22.72 -5.49
C LEU A 10 -8.72 -24.20 -5.40
N GLY A 11 -7.87 -24.54 -4.44
CA GLY A 11 -7.46 -25.92 -4.19
C GLY A 11 -6.73 -26.02 -2.85
N GLY A 12 -7.50 -26.14 -1.77
CA GLY A 12 -6.98 -26.47 -0.45
C GLY A 12 -6.53 -27.92 -0.40
N GLY A 13 -5.22 -28.13 -0.36
CA GLY A 13 -4.59 -29.40 -0.03
C GLY A 13 -3.20 -29.14 0.51
N GLN A 14 -2.94 -29.48 1.78
CA GLN A 14 -1.57 -29.56 2.29
C GLN A 14 -0.81 -30.57 1.44
N VAL A 15 0.25 -30.14 0.77
CA VAL A 15 1.16 -31.03 0.04
C VAL A 15 2.00 -31.76 1.09
N PRO A 16 1.91 -33.10 1.24
CA PRO A 16 2.81 -33.84 2.12
C PRO A 16 4.20 -33.86 1.50
N GLY A 17 5.22 -33.41 2.24
CA GLY A 17 6.63 -33.46 1.81
C GLY A 17 7.31 -32.12 1.54
N PHE A 18 6.80 -31.00 2.06
CA PHE A 18 7.50 -29.71 1.97
C PHE A 18 8.82 -29.75 2.77
N VAL A 19 9.94 -29.73 2.07
CA VAL A 19 11.26 -29.37 2.62
C VAL A 19 11.40 -27.86 2.43
N PRO A 20 11.59 -27.07 3.51
CA PRO A 20 11.85 -25.65 3.38
C PRO A 20 13.04 -25.40 2.44
N PRO A 21 12.94 -24.45 1.49
CA PRO A 21 14.07 -24.04 0.66
C PRO A 21 15.26 -23.65 1.54
N SER A 22 16.49 -23.90 1.07
CA SER A 22 17.75 -23.70 1.83
C SER A 22 18.03 -22.26 2.28
N TRP A 23 17.24 -21.27 1.85
CA TRP A 23 17.31 -19.87 2.28
C TRP A 23 16.34 -19.55 3.44
N VAL A 24 15.41 -20.46 3.75
CA VAL A 24 14.76 -20.51 5.06
C VAL A 24 15.81 -21.15 5.98
N PRO A 25 16.37 -20.43 6.96
CA PRO A 25 17.28 -21.04 7.91
C PRO A 25 16.61 -22.28 8.50
N THR A 26 17.42 -23.28 8.88
CA THR A 26 16.95 -24.37 9.75
C THR A 26 16.03 -23.77 10.81
N PRO A 27 14.76 -24.19 10.89
CA PRO A 27 13.74 -23.35 11.48
C PRO A 27 14.07 -23.03 12.94
N VAL A 28 14.53 -21.80 13.21
CA VAL A 28 14.35 -21.21 14.53
C VAL A 28 12.87 -20.82 14.58
N VAL A 29 12.01 -21.83 14.76
CA VAL A 29 10.56 -21.65 14.88
C VAL A 29 10.31 -21.07 16.25
N ASP A 30 10.26 -19.76 16.35
CA ASP A 30 9.57 -19.13 17.47
C ASP A 30 8.12 -18.88 17.06
N ALA A 31 7.34 -19.97 16.99
CA ALA A 31 5.91 -19.89 16.71
C ALA A 31 5.15 -19.08 17.78
N SER A 32 5.77 -18.85 18.95
CA SER A 32 5.19 -18.02 20.00
C SER A 32 5.41 -16.52 19.77
N ARG A 33 6.33 -16.13 18.89
CA ARG A 33 6.64 -14.73 18.60
C ARG A 33 5.52 -14.05 17.84
N PHE A 34 5.10 -12.89 18.33
CA PHE A 34 4.29 -11.93 17.60
C PHE A 34 5.09 -11.32 16.46
N MET A 35 4.60 -11.52 15.23
CA MET A 35 5.16 -10.97 13.99
C MET A 35 4.09 -10.21 13.23
N PHE A 36 4.49 -9.28 12.35
CA PHE A 36 3.57 -8.76 11.34
C PHE A 36 3.09 -9.91 10.46
N TRP A 37 1.78 -9.93 10.16
CA TRP A 37 1.17 -11.10 9.53
C TRP A 37 0.20 -10.76 8.40
N SER A 38 -0.35 -9.55 8.37
CA SER A 38 -1.48 -9.21 7.50
C SER A 38 -1.10 -8.24 6.39
N THR A 39 -1.85 -8.29 5.29
CA THR A 39 -1.88 -7.20 4.30
C THR A 39 -2.65 -5.99 4.84
N ARG A 40 -2.71 -4.90 4.06
CA ARG A 40 -3.45 -3.64 4.32
C ARG A 40 -2.95 -2.76 5.47
N SER A 41 -2.33 -3.32 6.51
CA SER A 41 -1.83 -2.57 7.67
C SER A 41 -0.95 -1.37 7.23
N ARG A 42 -1.24 -0.20 7.78
CA ARG A 42 -0.52 1.06 7.52
C ARG A 42 -0.74 2.04 8.68
N PHE A 43 0.25 2.90 8.91
CA PHE A 43 0.05 4.02 9.82
C PHE A 43 -0.85 5.11 9.23
N PRO A 44 -1.65 5.79 10.07
CA PRO A 44 -2.48 6.91 9.66
C PRO A 44 -1.61 8.06 9.13
N SER A 45 -2.09 8.68 8.06
CA SER A 45 -1.43 9.80 7.40
C SER A 45 -2.44 10.64 6.63
N GLY A 46 -2.11 11.92 6.47
CA GLY A 46 -2.88 12.84 5.63
C GLY A 46 -3.95 13.62 6.39
N ALA A 47 -4.94 14.11 5.66
CA ALA A 47 -5.94 15.03 6.20
C ALA A 47 -6.96 14.31 7.09
N LEU A 48 -7.22 14.88 8.27
CA LEU A 48 -8.24 14.40 9.20
C LEU A 48 -9.65 14.49 8.57
N VAL A 49 -10.50 13.54 8.92
CA VAL A 49 -11.92 13.55 8.52
C VAL A 49 -12.75 14.27 9.58
N THR A 50 -13.74 15.05 9.16
CA THR A 50 -14.64 15.75 10.09
C THR A 50 -15.90 14.94 10.29
N ALA A 51 -16.26 14.64 11.53
CA ALA A 51 -17.46 13.88 11.84
C ALA A 51 -18.72 14.69 11.49
N ALA A 52 -19.64 14.06 10.75
CA ALA A 52 -20.92 14.66 10.38
C ALA A 52 -21.96 14.43 11.49
N SER A 53 -22.88 15.38 11.68
CA SER A 53 -23.92 15.30 12.70
C SER A 53 -24.93 14.15 12.50
N ALA A 54 -25.12 13.71 11.26
CA ALA A 54 -26.00 12.59 10.94
C ALA A 54 -25.36 11.21 11.19
N THR A 55 -24.03 11.16 11.32
CA THR A 55 -23.27 9.92 11.50
C THR A 55 -22.16 10.08 12.55
N PRO A 56 -22.48 10.50 13.80
CA PRO A 56 -21.50 10.63 14.87
C PRO A 56 -20.91 9.28 15.30
N TYR A 57 -21.65 8.19 15.11
CA TYR A 57 -21.14 6.82 15.24
C TYR A 57 -20.81 6.28 13.85
N VAL A 58 -19.65 5.62 13.74
CA VAL A 58 -19.16 4.99 12.52
C VAL A 58 -18.69 3.57 12.83
N MET A 59 -19.11 2.61 12.00
CA MET A 59 -18.56 1.26 12.00
C MET A 59 -17.88 1.01 10.66
N THR A 60 -16.59 0.67 10.70
CA THR A 60 -15.84 0.20 9.53
C THR A 60 -15.75 -1.31 9.51
N ARG A 61 -15.72 -1.89 8.31
CA ARG A 61 -15.32 -3.28 8.05
C ARG A 61 -14.11 -3.25 7.13
N ILE A 62 -12.93 -3.50 7.67
CA ILE A 62 -11.67 -3.55 6.92
C ILE A 62 -11.24 -5.00 6.73
N VAL A 63 -10.84 -5.38 5.52
CA VAL A 63 -10.53 -6.77 5.18
C VAL A 63 -9.03 -6.93 4.94
N LEU A 64 -8.37 -7.59 5.87
CA LEU A 64 -6.97 -8.00 5.81
C LEU A 64 -6.86 -9.41 5.21
N ALA A 65 -5.69 -9.77 4.68
CA ALA A 65 -5.41 -11.12 4.22
C ALA A 65 -4.27 -11.75 5.05
N SER A 66 -4.45 -13.01 5.46
CA SER A 66 -3.45 -13.76 6.20
C SER A 66 -2.34 -14.32 5.29
N PRO A 67 -1.18 -14.73 5.83
CA PRO A 67 -0.07 -15.24 5.03
C PRO A 67 -0.31 -16.70 4.60
N THR A 68 0.67 -17.33 3.95
CA THR A 68 0.56 -18.73 3.51
C THR A 68 0.74 -19.76 4.65
N HIS A 69 0.67 -19.34 5.91
CA HIS A 69 0.77 -20.19 7.10
C HIS A 69 -0.29 -19.79 8.12
N VAL A 70 -0.59 -20.69 9.06
CA VAL A 70 -1.54 -20.42 10.14
C VAL A 70 -0.95 -19.36 11.07
N VAL A 71 -1.75 -18.37 11.44
CA VAL A 71 -1.40 -17.44 12.50
C VAL A 71 -2.43 -17.49 13.62
N THR A 72 -2.00 -17.22 14.84
CA THR A 72 -2.87 -17.29 16.00
C THR A 72 -2.78 -16.03 16.85
N ASN A 73 -3.86 -15.78 17.58
CA ASN A 73 -3.96 -14.73 18.57
C ASN A 73 -3.64 -13.33 18.05
N PRO A 74 -4.27 -12.88 16.95
CA PRO A 74 -3.96 -11.59 16.34
C PRO A 74 -4.31 -10.43 17.28
N ARG A 75 -3.37 -9.49 17.43
CA ARG A 75 -3.55 -8.22 18.13
C ARG A 75 -3.57 -7.07 17.14
N PHE A 76 -4.33 -6.03 17.47
CA PHE A 76 -4.56 -4.86 16.63
C PHE A 76 -4.25 -3.59 17.42
N HIS A 77 -3.51 -2.67 16.80
CA HIS A 77 -3.17 -1.38 17.37
C HIS A 77 -4.02 -0.26 16.77
N PHE A 78 -4.37 0.74 17.59
CA PHE A 78 -5.13 1.92 17.19
C PHE A 78 -4.43 3.19 17.72
N SER A 79 -3.99 4.08 16.82
CA SER A 79 -3.21 5.28 17.15
C SER A 79 -4.07 6.46 17.55
N GLY A 80 -3.54 7.31 18.44
CA GLY A 80 -4.08 8.64 18.76
C GLY A 80 -3.49 9.80 17.93
N PHE A 81 -2.67 9.50 16.93
CA PHE A 81 -1.96 10.46 16.09
C PHE A 81 -2.00 10.05 14.61
N ALA A 82 -1.63 10.96 13.72
CA ALA A 82 -1.40 10.70 12.30
C ALA A 82 -0.12 11.39 11.82
N CYS A 83 0.40 10.90 10.70
CA CYS A 83 1.57 11.49 10.06
C CYS A 83 1.17 12.58 9.06
N THR A 84 1.99 13.62 8.97
CA THR A 84 1.95 14.60 7.88
C THR A 84 2.18 13.92 6.53
N GLU A 85 1.58 14.46 5.47
CA GLU A 85 1.91 14.14 4.09
C GLU A 85 2.57 15.33 3.39
N GLY A 86 3.60 15.07 2.57
CA GLY A 86 4.35 16.10 1.84
C GLY A 86 5.66 16.52 2.52
N SER A 87 5.96 17.82 2.49
CA SER A 87 7.33 18.33 2.75
C SER A 87 7.88 17.97 4.14
N ASN A 88 7.04 17.96 5.17
CA ASN A 88 7.45 17.68 6.55
C ASN A 88 7.31 16.21 6.96
N SER A 89 6.93 15.34 6.04
CA SER A 89 6.74 13.92 6.34
C SER A 89 8.04 13.23 6.75
N PRO A 90 7.99 12.28 7.71
CA PRO A 90 6.79 11.71 8.33
C PRO A 90 6.54 12.27 9.75
N GLN A 91 6.45 13.59 9.93
CA GLN A 91 6.15 14.17 11.25
C GLN A 91 4.80 13.69 11.79
N GLU A 92 4.75 13.28 13.04
CA GLU A 92 3.59 12.72 13.74
C GLU A 92 2.81 13.80 14.50
N THR A 93 2.56 14.91 13.80
CA THR A 93 1.97 16.14 14.36
C THR A 93 0.55 16.40 13.84
N VAL A 94 -0.01 15.48 13.04
CA VAL A 94 -1.42 15.56 12.63
C VAL A 94 -2.26 14.94 13.75
N LEU A 95 -2.89 15.80 14.53
CA LEU A 95 -3.59 15.42 15.75
C LEU A 95 -5.09 15.76 15.65
N PRO A 96 -6.01 14.88 16.09
CA PRO A 96 -7.44 15.16 16.06
C PRO A 96 -7.85 16.33 16.95
N GLY A 97 -7.14 16.57 18.06
CA GLY A 97 -7.51 17.59 19.06
C GLY A 97 -8.61 17.14 20.02
N ASN A 98 -9.33 16.08 19.69
CA ASN A 98 -10.26 15.33 20.54
C ASN A 98 -9.74 13.90 20.79
N ALA A 99 -10.30 13.20 21.78
CA ALA A 99 -10.01 11.78 21.97
C ALA A 99 -10.67 10.94 20.87
N MET A 100 -10.02 9.84 20.48
CA MET A 100 -10.63 8.79 19.67
C MET A 100 -11.33 7.80 20.59
N LEU A 101 -12.66 7.68 20.46
CA LEU A 101 -13.48 6.82 21.31
C LEU A 101 -13.89 5.57 20.53
N ILE A 102 -13.31 4.43 20.89
CA ILE A 102 -13.66 3.12 20.33
C ILE A 102 -14.70 2.49 21.25
N ASP A 103 -15.88 2.15 20.72
CA ASP A 103 -16.96 1.50 21.46
C ASP A 103 -16.88 -0.03 21.39
N GLY A 104 -16.27 -0.56 20.32
CA GLY A 104 -16.11 -2.00 20.15
C GLY A 104 -15.27 -2.37 18.93
N VAL A 105 -14.57 -3.50 19.04
CA VAL A 105 -13.81 -4.10 17.93
C VAL A 105 -14.14 -5.58 17.83
N TRP A 106 -14.29 -6.10 16.62
CA TRP A 106 -14.52 -7.53 16.37
C TRP A 106 -13.66 -8.05 15.23
N ILE A 107 -13.30 -9.33 15.30
CA ILE A 107 -12.61 -10.06 14.23
C ILE A 107 -13.52 -11.13 13.64
N SER A 108 -13.57 -11.25 12.32
CA SER A 108 -14.27 -12.33 11.61
C SER A 108 -13.30 -12.95 10.61
N VAL A 109 -13.18 -14.28 10.65
CA VAL A 109 -12.29 -15.06 9.78
C VAL A 109 -13.15 -15.79 8.75
N ASN A 110 -12.87 -15.59 7.46
CA ASN A 110 -13.61 -16.18 6.33
C ASN A 110 -15.14 -16.01 6.41
N GLY A 111 -15.59 -14.88 6.95
CA GLY A 111 -17.02 -14.56 7.09
C GLY A 111 -17.73 -15.30 8.24
N ALA A 112 -16.99 -15.98 9.12
CA ALA A 112 -17.54 -16.55 10.34
C ALA A 112 -18.11 -15.46 11.28
N ALA A 113 -18.86 -15.88 12.29
CA ALA A 113 -19.40 -14.99 13.31
C ALA A 113 -18.27 -14.12 13.92
N ALA A 114 -18.56 -12.83 14.07
CA ALA A 114 -17.59 -11.87 14.56
C ALA A 114 -17.30 -12.10 16.06
N ILE A 115 -16.03 -12.25 16.40
CA ILE A 115 -15.53 -12.49 17.76
C ILE A 115 -15.14 -11.13 18.36
N PRO A 116 -15.69 -10.73 19.51
CA PRO A 116 -15.34 -9.46 20.14
C PRO A 116 -13.89 -9.48 20.61
N LEU A 117 -13.22 -8.34 20.46
CA LEU A 117 -11.91 -8.05 21.03
C LEU A 117 -12.09 -7.10 22.21
N THR A 118 -11.10 -7.06 23.09
CA THR A 118 -11.13 -6.23 24.31
C THR A 118 -9.86 -5.40 24.45
N PHE A 119 -9.90 -4.41 25.35
CA PHE A 119 -8.80 -3.54 25.75
C PHE A 119 -8.72 -3.56 27.28
N GLY A 120 -7.77 -4.27 27.86
CA GLY A 120 -7.71 -4.46 29.32
C GLY A 120 -8.98 -5.07 29.90
N GLY A 121 -9.62 -5.99 29.16
CA GLY A 121 -10.89 -6.63 29.51
C GLY A 121 -12.15 -5.80 29.21
N GLN A 122 -12.03 -4.58 28.71
CA GLN A 122 -13.16 -3.72 28.31
C GLN A 122 -13.46 -3.83 26.82
N ALA A 123 -14.72 -3.64 26.41
CA ALA A 123 -15.09 -3.72 24.99
C ALA A 123 -14.52 -2.56 24.15
N GLY A 124 -14.33 -1.39 24.78
CA GLY A 124 -13.90 -0.15 24.14
C GLY A 124 -12.75 0.53 24.87
N VAL A 125 -12.22 1.60 24.28
CA VAL A 125 -11.10 2.37 24.82
C VAL A 125 -11.18 3.84 24.37
N SER A 126 -10.74 4.76 25.22
CA SER A 126 -10.54 6.17 24.89
C SER A 126 -9.05 6.44 24.69
N ILE A 127 -8.68 6.92 23.51
CA ILE A 127 -7.30 7.23 23.14
C ILE A 127 -7.16 8.74 23.01
N ALA A 128 -6.37 9.35 23.90
CA ALA A 128 -6.14 10.79 23.86
C ALA A 128 -5.41 11.23 22.58
N SER A 129 -5.72 12.43 22.10
CA SER A 129 -5.04 13.06 20.96
C SER A 129 -3.52 13.12 21.20
N GLY A 130 -2.74 12.64 20.25
CA GLY A 130 -1.27 12.59 20.31
C GLY A 130 -0.70 11.44 21.13
N ASN A 131 -1.54 10.59 21.73
CA ASN A 131 -1.07 9.38 22.41
C ASN A 131 -0.62 8.33 21.40
N VAL A 132 0.38 7.52 21.77
CA VAL A 132 0.91 6.41 20.97
C VAL A 132 -0.19 5.44 20.52
N GLY A 133 -1.23 5.24 21.34
CA GLY A 133 -2.39 4.43 20.98
C GLY A 133 -2.70 3.32 21.99
N ALA A 134 -3.58 2.41 21.58
CA ALA A 134 -3.98 1.25 22.37
C ALA A 134 -3.93 -0.04 21.55
N TRP A 135 -3.57 -1.12 22.23
CA TRP A 135 -3.59 -2.47 21.67
C TRP A 135 -4.79 -3.24 22.20
N THR A 136 -5.40 -4.06 21.34
CA THR A 136 -6.31 -5.09 21.83
C THR A 136 -5.58 -6.09 22.70
N ASP A 137 -6.30 -6.69 23.64
CA ASP A 137 -5.87 -7.89 24.35
C ASP A 137 -5.63 -9.04 23.37
N GLU A 138 -5.02 -10.12 23.85
CA GLU A 138 -4.76 -11.32 23.05
C GLU A 138 -6.02 -12.17 22.92
N PRO A 139 -6.67 -12.25 21.75
CA PRO A 139 -7.81 -13.13 21.59
C PRO A 139 -7.33 -14.56 21.38
N THR A 140 -8.14 -15.55 21.77
CA THR A 140 -7.89 -16.95 21.40
C THR A 140 -8.54 -17.23 20.04
N VAL A 141 -7.85 -16.88 18.96
CA VAL A 141 -8.34 -17.00 17.58
C VAL A 141 -7.26 -17.61 16.70
N SER A 142 -7.63 -18.62 15.91
CA SER A 142 -6.78 -19.20 14.88
C SER A 142 -7.23 -18.73 13.50
N VAL A 143 -6.28 -18.23 12.72
CA VAL A 143 -6.48 -17.72 11.36
C VAL A 143 -5.79 -18.68 10.39
N PRO A 144 -6.55 -19.39 9.53
CA PRO A 144 -5.98 -20.27 8.51
C PRO A 144 -5.08 -19.52 7.52
N PRO A 145 -4.23 -20.24 6.77
CA PRO A 145 -3.49 -19.67 5.66
C PRO A 145 -4.41 -19.05 4.61
N GLU A 146 -3.98 -17.96 3.98
CA GLU A 146 -4.69 -17.27 2.89
C GLU A 146 -6.15 -16.90 3.21
N ALA A 147 -6.45 -16.70 4.49
CA ALA A 147 -7.78 -16.35 4.98
C ALA A 147 -8.06 -14.86 4.79
N SER A 148 -9.34 -14.55 4.54
CA SER A 148 -9.87 -13.21 4.62
C SER A 148 -10.23 -12.90 6.07
N VAL A 149 -9.67 -11.83 6.63
CA VAL A 149 -9.91 -11.43 8.02
C VAL A 149 -10.52 -10.04 8.05
N ALA A 150 -11.80 -9.97 8.40
CA ALA A 150 -12.49 -8.71 8.60
C ALA A 150 -12.30 -8.23 10.03
N VAL A 151 -11.86 -6.98 10.18
CA VAL A 151 -11.86 -6.26 11.44
C VAL A 151 -12.99 -5.23 11.39
N TYR A 152 -13.91 -5.32 12.34
CA TYR A 152 -14.96 -4.33 12.54
C TYR A 152 -14.52 -3.37 13.62
N THR A 153 -14.57 -2.08 13.37
CA THR A 153 -14.25 -1.04 14.37
C THR A 153 -15.43 -0.09 14.48
N LEU A 154 -16.10 -0.12 15.63
CA LEU A 154 -17.15 0.83 16.00
C LEU A 154 -16.53 1.92 16.87
N TYR A 155 -16.69 3.17 16.44
CA TYR A 155 -16.18 4.34 17.14
C TYR A 155 -17.15 5.52 16.98
N HIS A 156 -16.99 6.51 17.85
CA HIS A 156 -17.75 7.74 17.74
C HIS A 156 -16.90 8.99 17.94
N THR A 157 -17.43 10.09 17.42
CA THR A 157 -16.79 11.41 17.43
C THR A 157 -17.89 12.45 17.38
N ALA A 158 -17.82 13.49 18.21
CA ALA A 158 -18.88 14.49 18.21
C ALA A 158 -18.91 15.25 16.87
N ALA A 159 -20.08 15.75 16.48
CA ALA A 159 -20.23 16.46 15.21
C ALA A 159 -19.26 17.66 15.14
N GLY A 160 -18.52 17.77 14.04
CA GLY A 160 -17.51 18.83 13.83
C GLY A 160 -16.11 18.51 14.39
N GLU A 161 -15.98 17.49 15.24
CA GLU A 161 -14.67 17.00 15.72
C GLU A 161 -13.96 16.17 14.64
N LYS A 162 -12.69 15.84 14.89
CA LYS A 162 -11.80 15.23 13.91
C LYS A 162 -11.57 13.74 14.17
N GLN A 163 -11.43 13.02 13.07
CA GLN A 163 -11.17 11.58 13.02
C GLN A 163 -9.86 11.32 12.30
N ILE A 164 -9.14 10.30 12.79
CA ILE A 164 -7.85 9.89 12.23
C ILE A 164 -8.05 9.06 10.95
N PRO A 165 -7.40 9.42 9.82
CA PRO A 165 -7.54 8.73 8.55
C PRO A 165 -6.60 7.52 8.44
N VAL A 166 -7.15 6.30 8.46
CA VAL A 166 -6.35 5.07 8.28
C VAL A 166 -6.66 4.41 6.93
N TYR A 167 -7.93 4.09 6.68
CA TYR A 167 -8.33 3.27 5.54
C TYR A 167 -9.31 3.96 4.60
N ARG A 168 -8.91 4.07 3.32
CA ARG A 168 -9.88 4.17 2.23
C ARG A 168 -10.56 2.81 2.06
N VAL A 169 -11.89 2.79 2.04
CA VAL A 169 -12.69 1.57 1.97
C VAL A 169 -12.65 1.01 0.54
N GLN A 170 -12.36 -0.28 0.43
CA GLN A 170 -12.28 -1.01 -0.84
C GLN A 170 -13.56 -1.85 -1.02
N THR A 171 -14.64 -1.21 -1.45
CA THR A 171 -16.00 -1.81 -1.51
C THR A 171 -16.07 -3.08 -2.36
N ALA A 172 -15.29 -3.15 -3.44
CA ALA A 172 -15.15 -4.31 -4.32
C ALA A 172 -14.62 -5.56 -3.58
N ARG A 173 -13.93 -5.39 -2.45
CA ARG A 173 -13.44 -6.48 -1.59
C ARG A 173 -14.37 -6.79 -0.41
N GLY A 174 -15.58 -6.24 -0.43
CA GLY A 174 -16.54 -6.37 0.66
C GLY A 174 -16.24 -5.47 1.86
N GLU A 175 -15.24 -4.58 1.81
CA GLU A 175 -15.07 -3.57 2.85
C GLU A 175 -16.27 -2.61 2.86
N ARG A 176 -16.63 -2.10 4.05
CA ARG A 176 -17.83 -1.26 4.24
C ARG A 176 -17.58 -0.19 5.26
N VAL A 177 -18.37 0.87 5.17
CA VAL A 177 -18.48 1.91 6.21
C VAL A 177 -19.96 2.22 6.44
N TRP A 178 -20.38 2.16 7.70
CA TRP A 178 -21.74 2.48 8.12
C TRP A 178 -21.71 3.60 9.14
N GLY A 179 -22.67 4.50 9.06
CA GLY A 179 -22.84 5.61 9.99
C GLY A 179 -24.26 5.73 10.50
N ALA A 180 -24.40 6.08 11.77
CA ALA A 180 -25.68 6.28 12.44
C ALA A 180 -25.56 7.28 13.60
N THR A 181 -26.70 7.62 14.21
CA THR A 181 -26.80 8.49 15.38
C THR A 181 -26.48 7.79 16.70
N ASP A 182 -26.42 6.46 16.70
CA ASP A 182 -26.15 5.63 17.88
C ASP A 182 -25.43 4.32 17.51
N ALA A 183 -24.73 3.75 18.49
CA ALA A 183 -24.02 2.48 18.35
C ALA A 183 -24.93 1.27 18.08
N ALA A 184 -26.12 1.25 18.68
CA ALA A 184 -27.03 0.10 18.61
C ALA A 184 -27.58 -0.12 17.18
N SER A 185 -27.71 0.95 16.39
CA SER A 185 -28.08 0.89 14.99
C SER A 185 -27.01 0.26 14.09
N LEU A 186 -25.76 0.25 14.53
CA LEU A 186 -24.63 -0.27 13.74
C LEU A 186 -24.23 -1.70 14.10
N THR A 187 -24.46 -2.15 15.33
CA THR A 187 -24.11 -3.52 15.76
C THR A 187 -24.78 -4.64 14.94
N PRO A 188 -25.99 -4.49 14.35
CA PRO A 188 -26.57 -5.50 13.45
C PRO A 188 -25.72 -5.77 12.20
N MET A 189 -24.85 -4.84 11.79
CA MET A 189 -23.97 -5.01 10.62
C MET A 189 -22.97 -6.16 10.80
N LEU A 190 -22.66 -6.56 12.04
CA LEU A 190 -21.82 -7.73 12.34
C LEU A 190 -22.44 -9.03 11.81
N ALA A 191 -23.78 -9.12 11.80
CA ALA A 191 -24.54 -10.25 11.28
C ALA A 191 -24.96 -10.08 9.81
N ALA A 192 -24.91 -8.85 9.29
CA ALA A 192 -25.27 -8.51 7.91
C ALA A 192 -24.12 -7.78 7.17
N PRO A 193 -22.92 -8.39 7.06
CA PRO A 193 -21.73 -7.71 6.55
C PRO A 193 -21.79 -7.36 5.05
N ALA A 194 -22.75 -7.91 4.32
CA ALA A 194 -22.99 -7.59 2.92
C ALA A 194 -23.78 -6.28 2.72
N THR A 195 -24.38 -5.74 3.79
CA THR A 195 -25.16 -4.49 3.75
C THR A 195 -24.32 -3.38 3.11
N ALA A 196 -24.93 -2.63 2.18
CA ALA A 196 -24.26 -1.53 1.51
C ALA A 196 -23.79 -0.48 2.53
N SER A 197 -22.69 0.20 2.22
CA SER A 197 -22.20 1.31 3.03
C SER A 197 -23.24 2.42 3.12
N THR A 198 -23.18 3.24 4.16
CA THR A 198 -23.95 4.48 4.22
C THR A 198 -23.50 5.42 3.10
N ALA A 199 -24.41 5.79 2.20
CA ALA A 199 -24.07 6.52 0.96
C ALA A 199 -23.37 7.87 1.20
N SER A 200 -23.64 8.56 2.32
CA SER A 200 -22.98 9.82 2.66
C SER A 200 -21.52 9.66 3.08
N LEU A 201 -21.10 8.43 3.43
CA LEU A 201 -19.73 8.08 3.82
C LEU A 201 -18.98 7.41 2.66
N ASP A 202 -19.68 6.63 1.83
CA ASP A 202 -19.09 5.96 0.68
C ASP A 202 -19.17 6.82 -0.57
N THR A 203 -18.19 7.71 -0.74
CA THR A 203 -18.13 8.66 -1.87
C THR A 203 -17.49 8.06 -3.14
N GLY A 204 -17.42 6.73 -3.24
CA GLY A 204 -16.83 6.00 -4.35
C GLY A 204 -15.35 5.68 -4.12
N PHE A 205 -14.55 5.65 -5.19
CA PHE A 205 -13.17 5.12 -5.16
C PHE A 205 -12.09 6.15 -5.55
N GLY A 206 -12.45 7.44 -5.65
CA GLY A 206 -11.52 8.52 -6.02
C GLY A 206 -10.38 8.71 -5.01
N GLN A 207 -9.31 9.41 -5.41
CA GLN A 207 -8.20 9.72 -4.50
C GLN A 207 -8.62 10.59 -3.31
N SER A 208 -9.66 11.40 -3.48
CA SER A 208 -10.25 12.23 -2.42
C SER A 208 -11.26 11.48 -1.54
N MET A 209 -11.39 10.17 -1.70
CA MET A 209 -12.24 9.35 -0.82
C MET A 209 -11.83 9.53 0.64
N PRO A 210 -12.77 9.77 1.57
CA PRO A 210 -12.47 9.81 2.99
C PRO A 210 -11.80 8.51 3.45
N ALA A 211 -10.81 8.66 4.34
CA ALA A 211 -10.21 7.53 5.02
C ALA A 211 -10.80 7.43 6.44
N TYR A 212 -11.14 6.22 6.84
CA TYR A 212 -11.81 5.95 8.10
C TYR A 212 -10.87 5.35 9.13
N TYR A 213 -11.24 5.49 10.39
CA TYR A 213 -10.46 4.98 11.51
C TYR A 213 -10.54 3.44 11.58
N GLY A 214 -9.47 2.83 12.07
CA GLY A 214 -9.32 1.38 12.11
C GLY A 214 -7.93 1.00 12.64
N PRO A 215 -7.60 -0.30 12.67
CA PRO A 215 -6.34 -0.75 13.22
C PRO A 215 -5.17 -0.37 12.31
N ASP A 216 -4.13 0.28 12.80
CA ASP A 216 -3.01 0.75 11.97
C ASP A 216 -1.80 -0.20 11.94
N LEU A 217 -1.71 -1.11 12.91
CA LEU A 217 -0.68 -2.13 12.96
C LEU A 217 -1.26 -3.43 13.53
N THR A 218 -0.82 -4.56 12.98
CA THR A 218 -1.29 -5.89 13.42
C THR A 218 -0.14 -6.85 13.64
N VAL A 219 -0.19 -7.62 14.72
CA VAL A 219 0.76 -8.72 14.99
C VAL A 219 0.02 -10.00 15.37
N ALA A 220 0.58 -11.16 15.06
CA ALA A 220 0.05 -12.46 15.43
C ALA A 220 1.19 -13.45 15.68
N ARG A 221 0.90 -14.53 16.41
CA ARG A 221 1.79 -15.67 16.60
C ARG A 221 1.67 -16.64 15.41
N GLY A 222 2.52 -17.68 15.37
CA GLY A 222 2.53 -18.70 14.32
C GLY A 222 3.63 -18.51 13.27
N TRP A 223 4.66 -17.73 13.59
CA TRP A 223 5.77 -17.48 12.69
C TRP A 223 6.52 -18.77 12.34
N ASP A 224 6.72 -19.00 11.04
CA ASP A 224 7.35 -20.20 10.49
C ASP A 224 8.82 -20.00 10.08
N GLY A 225 9.44 -18.90 10.53
CA GLY A 225 10.86 -18.60 10.30
C GLY A 225 11.15 -17.85 9.00
N ARG A 226 10.17 -17.67 8.10
CA ARG A 226 10.36 -16.89 6.87
C ARG A 226 10.59 -15.40 7.16
N PRO A 227 11.16 -14.61 6.23
CA PRO A 227 11.29 -13.18 6.41
C PRO A 227 9.95 -12.49 6.67
N VAL A 228 9.98 -11.52 7.59
CA VAL A 228 8.88 -10.59 7.84
C VAL A 228 9.46 -9.20 7.77
N ALA A 229 8.92 -8.37 6.87
CA ALA A 229 9.52 -7.09 6.51
C ALA A 229 8.89 -5.91 7.26
N ILE A 230 9.71 -4.97 7.71
CA ILE A 230 9.27 -3.60 8.01
C ILE A 230 9.73 -2.70 6.85
N CYS A 231 8.83 -1.92 6.29
CA CYS A 231 9.10 -1.17 5.05
C CYS A 231 9.07 0.33 5.30
N MET A 232 10.24 0.97 5.23
CA MET A 232 10.38 2.43 5.21
C MET A 232 10.20 2.91 3.77
N VAL A 233 9.12 3.64 3.52
CA VAL A 233 8.68 4.00 2.16
C VAL A 233 8.22 5.45 2.11
N ASP A 234 8.15 6.00 0.90
CA ASP A 234 7.45 7.27 0.65
C ASP A 234 6.14 7.02 -0.12
N SER A 235 5.60 8.04 -0.77
CA SER A 235 4.41 7.95 -1.62
C SER A 235 4.46 6.88 -2.72
N ILE A 236 5.65 6.51 -3.20
CA ILE A 236 5.85 5.51 -4.25
C ILE A 236 5.61 4.11 -3.69
N GLY A 237 6.25 3.76 -2.57
CA GLY A 237 6.01 2.49 -1.89
C GLY A 237 4.66 2.44 -1.16
N GLU A 238 4.16 3.59 -0.68
CA GLU A 238 2.84 3.69 -0.05
C GLU A 238 1.70 3.59 -1.07
N ALA A 239 1.94 3.90 -2.35
CA ALA A 239 0.96 3.86 -3.45
C ALA A 239 -0.08 4.98 -3.41
N ARG A 240 0.38 6.22 -3.19
CA ARG A 240 -0.48 7.41 -3.08
C ARG A 240 -1.45 7.56 -4.26
N GLN A 241 -0.98 7.34 -5.49
CA GLN A 241 -1.75 7.62 -6.70
C GLN A 241 -2.76 6.51 -7.05
N GLU A 242 -2.67 5.33 -6.44
CA GLU A 242 -3.67 4.30 -6.70
C GLU A 242 -4.98 4.56 -5.95
N PHE A 243 -6.06 4.24 -6.63
CA PHE A 243 -7.45 4.32 -6.21
C PHE A 243 -7.83 3.07 -5.40
N ALA A 244 -8.81 3.21 -4.50
CA ALA A 244 -9.26 2.07 -3.68
C ALA A 244 -9.79 0.90 -4.55
N ALA A 245 -10.34 1.20 -5.72
CA ALA A 245 -10.81 0.23 -6.71
C ALA A 245 -9.70 -0.60 -7.36
N GLU A 246 -8.45 -0.15 -7.31
CA GLU A 246 -7.30 -0.85 -7.93
C GLU A 246 -6.68 -1.89 -6.98
N ALA A 247 -7.16 -1.98 -5.74
CA ALA A 247 -6.67 -2.95 -4.79
C ALA A 247 -6.83 -4.38 -5.33
N ASP A 248 -5.79 -5.20 -5.17
CA ASP A 248 -5.89 -6.62 -5.52
C ASP A 248 -6.84 -7.36 -4.55
N ALA A 249 -7.11 -8.63 -4.80
CA ALA A 249 -8.01 -9.43 -3.95
C ALA A 249 -7.58 -9.44 -2.47
N ARG A 250 -6.28 -9.30 -2.20
CA ARG A 250 -5.68 -9.29 -0.85
C ARG A 250 -5.51 -7.87 -0.28
N GLY A 251 -5.99 -6.86 -1.00
CA GLY A 251 -6.09 -5.47 -0.55
C GLY A 251 -4.85 -4.63 -0.81
N ASN A 252 -3.87 -5.16 -1.54
CA ASN A 252 -2.62 -4.44 -1.76
C ASN A 252 -2.79 -3.36 -2.82
N LEU A 253 -2.30 -2.17 -2.45
CA LEU A 253 -1.99 -1.07 -3.34
C LEU A 253 -0.47 -0.90 -3.37
N GLY A 254 0.07 -0.61 -4.54
CA GLY A 254 1.47 -0.34 -4.80
C GLY A 254 2.22 -1.56 -5.26
N TRP A 255 3.30 -1.29 -5.99
CA TRP A 255 4.20 -2.31 -6.50
C TRP A 255 4.85 -3.10 -5.36
N LEU A 256 5.27 -2.45 -4.27
CA LEU A 256 6.04 -3.11 -3.22
C LEU A 256 5.17 -4.08 -2.42
N ARG A 257 3.95 -3.66 -2.03
CA ARG A 257 2.99 -4.55 -1.34
C ARG A 257 2.67 -5.76 -2.21
N ARG A 258 2.30 -5.53 -3.48
CA ARG A 258 1.95 -6.60 -4.42
C ARG A 258 3.15 -7.52 -4.69
N TRP A 259 4.36 -6.99 -4.85
CA TRP A 259 5.59 -7.77 -5.07
C TRP A 259 5.96 -8.66 -3.88
N LEU A 260 5.90 -8.11 -2.66
CA LEU A 260 6.11 -8.89 -1.42
C LEU A 260 5.06 -9.98 -1.27
N ASP A 261 3.82 -9.65 -1.62
CA ASP A 261 2.69 -10.55 -1.51
C ASP A 261 2.62 -11.57 -2.66
N VAL A 262 3.43 -11.54 -3.73
CA VAL A 262 3.41 -12.63 -4.75
C VAL A 262 3.77 -13.98 -4.11
N ASP A 263 2.90 -14.97 -4.28
CA ASP A 263 3.14 -16.34 -3.81
C ASP A 263 3.96 -17.16 -4.82
N ASP A 264 5.27 -16.87 -4.88
CA ASP A 264 6.20 -17.63 -5.70
C ASP A 264 6.55 -19.00 -5.07
N GLN A 265 6.86 -20.00 -5.90
CA GLN A 265 7.17 -21.37 -5.42
C GLN A 265 8.40 -21.43 -4.52
N THR A 266 9.38 -20.55 -4.73
CA THR A 266 10.64 -20.55 -4.00
C THR A 266 10.58 -19.63 -2.79
N TYR A 267 10.02 -18.41 -2.94
CA TYR A 267 10.09 -17.38 -1.91
C TYR A 267 8.81 -17.20 -1.09
N ARG A 268 7.68 -17.71 -1.58
CA ARG A 268 6.33 -17.52 -1.02
C ARG A 268 6.01 -16.03 -0.80
N ARG A 269 4.88 -15.75 -0.15
CA ARG A 269 4.53 -14.40 0.31
C ARG A 269 5.36 -14.00 1.53
N VAL A 270 5.84 -12.76 1.53
CA VAL A 270 6.57 -12.14 2.65
C VAL A 270 5.60 -11.24 3.41
N PRO A 271 5.23 -11.56 4.68
CA PRO A 271 4.45 -10.64 5.50
C PRO A 271 5.20 -9.33 5.72
N PHE A 272 4.47 -8.22 5.80
CA PHE A 272 5.09 -6.91 5.91
C PHE A 272 4.28 -5.90 6.73
N MET A 273 4.95 -4.85 7.18
CA MET A 273 4.33 -3.62 7.69
C MET A 273 4.89 -2.41 6.95
N MET A 274 4.02 -1.60 6.36
CA MET A 274 4.41 -0.35 5.72
C MET A 274 4.45 0.77 6.76
N MET A 275 5.65 1.24 7.06
CA MET A 275 5.86 2.34 8.01
C MET A 275 5.63 3.70 7.36
N GLY A 276 6.05 3.83 6.10
CA GLY A 276 6.16 5.10 5.41
C GLY A 276 4.84 5.80 5.09
N CYS A 277 4.91 7.12 4.86
CA CYS A 277 3.78 7.94 4.43
C CYS A 277 4.16 8.81 3.21
N PRO A 278 3.18 9.30 2.43
CA PRO A 278 3.46 10.17 1.30
C PRO A 278 4.33 11.38 1.66
N GLY A 279 5.43 11.59 0.93
CA GLY A 279 6.39 12.68 1.19
C GLY A 279 7.51 12.35 2.18
N ALA A 280 7.50 11.18 2.83
CA ALA A 280 8.54 10.80 3.77
C ALA A 280 9.94 10.89 3.15
N GLY A 281 10.89 11.42 3.90
CA GLY A 281 12.30 11.54 3.51
C GLY A 281 13.22 10.96 4.59
N SER A 282 14.35 10.41 4.16
CA SER A 282 15.34 9.80 5.05
C SER A 282 15.89 10.79 6.07
N VAL A 283 15.99 12.08 5.72
CA VAL A 283 16.43 13.12 6.65
C VAL A 283 15.52 13.27 7.88
N ARG A 284 14.23 12.91 7.78
CA ARG A 284 13.21 13.11 8.84
C ARG A 284 12.76 11.83 9.55
N GLU A 285 12.82 10.67 8.90
CA GLU A 285 12.41 9.40 9.49
C GLU A 285 13.27 9.04 10.72
N LEU A 286 12.66 8.53 11.80
CA LEU A 286 13.34 8.27 13.08
C LEU A 286 14.03 9.49 13.73
N THR A 287 13.46 10.68 13.60
CA THR A 287 13.91 11.90 14.32
C THR A 287 12.87 12.33 15.37
N THR A 288 13.13 13.35 16.21
CA THR A 288 12.31 13.74 17.37
C THR A 288 10.78 13.79 17.16
N ASN A 289 10.30 14.11 15.96
CA ASN A 289 8.87 14.20 15.63
C ASN A 289 8.37 13.02 14.76
N ALA A 290 9.11 11.93 14.68
CA ALA A 290 8.82 10.73 13.89
C ALA A 290 9.26 9.47 14.67
N LEU A 291 8.82 9.35 15.92
CA LEU A 291 9.17 8.27 16.85
C LEU A 291 7.96 7.45 17.33
N LEU A 292 6.74 7.99 17.36
CA LEU A 292 5.55 7.33 17.88
C LEU A 292 5.24 6.04 17.13
N ARG A 293 5.30 6.03 15.78
CA ARG A 293 5.13 4.79 14.99
C ARG A 293 6.12 3.71 15.40
N TRP A 294 7.36 4.12 15.69
CA TRP A 294 8.41 3.22 16.13
C TRP A 294 8.27 2.80 17.59
N GLN A 295 7.64 3.61 18.44
CA GLN A 295 7.27 3.21 19.80
C GLN A 295 6.17 2.14 19.77
N VAL A 296 5.22 2.21 18.83
CA VAL A 296 4.22 1.13 18.62
C VAL A 296 4.91 -0.18 18.25
N VAL A 297 5.93 -0.12 17.39
CA VAL A 297 6.75 -1.31 17.04
C VAL A 297 7.50 -1.86 18.26
N ASP A 298 8.03 -0.99 19.13
CA ASP A 298 8.67 -1.41 20.39
C ASP A 298 7.67 -2.05 21.36
N GLN A 299 6.44 -1.53 21.45
CA GLN A 299 5.38 -2.14 22.25
C GLN A 299 5.07 -3.56 21.76
N ALA A 300 4.97 -3.75 20.44
CA ALA A 300 4.79 -5.07 19.85
C ALA A 300 5.98 -6.00 20.15
N ALA A 301 7.22 -5.50 20.13
CA ALA A 301 8.38 -6.25 20.55
C ALA A 301 8.31 -6.66 22.04
N GLY A 302 7.77 -5.79 22.90
CA GLY A 302 7.54 -6.07 24.32
C GLY A 302 6.55 -7.20 24.61
N PHE A 303 5.73 -7.62 23.63
CA PHE A 303 4.88 -8.82 23.76
C PHE A 303 5.69 -10.13 23.65
N ASN A 304 6.91 -10.06 23.12
CA ASN A 304 7.76 -11.21 22.87
C ASN A 304 8.78 -11.42 23.97
N ALA A 305 9.16 -12.69 24.18
CA ALA A 305 10.24 -13.04 25.08
C ALA A 305 11.54 -12.33 24.65
N GLY A 306 12.24 -11.72 25.62
CA GLY A 306 13.49 -10.99 25.37
C GLY A 306 13.34 -9.76 24.46
N SER A 307 12.12 -9.22 24.30
CA SER A 307 11.82 -8.11 23.40
C SER A 307 12.15 -8.39 21.93
N ALA A 308 11.98 -9.63 21.49
CA ALA A 308 12.20 -10.00 20.08
C ALA A 308 11.28 -9.18 19.16
N LEU A 309 11.84 -8.67 18.05
CA LEU A 309 11.14 -7.72 17.17
C LEU A 309 9.97 -8.37 16.39
N PRO A 310 8.93 -7.65 15.96
CA PRO A 310 7.85 -8.24 15.16
C PRO A 310 8.19 -8.42 13.66
N PHE A 311 9.47 -8.31 13.31
CA PHE A 311 10.01 -8.43 11.95
C PHE A 311 11.44 -8.99 12.00
N SER A 312 11.97 -9.39 10.84
CA SER A 312 13.34 -9.91 10.70
C SER A 312 14.22 -9.09 9.76
N VAL A 313 13.62 -8.26 8.89
CA VAL A 313 14.34 -7.47 7.89
C VAL A 313 13.66 -6.12 7.68
N ALA A 314 14.44 -5.09 7.37
CA ALA A 314 13.94 -3.80 6.93
C ALA A 314 14.15 -3.60 5.43
N ILE A 315 13.11 -3.13 4.75
CA ILE A 315 13.19 -2.66 3.36
C ILE A 315 13.15 -1.14 3.37
N ASP A 316 14.09 -0.50 2.69
CA ASP A 316 14.19 0.97 2.61
C ASP A 316 14.08 1.47 1.17
N GLN A 317 12.92 2.01 0.81
CA GLN A 317 12.69 2.62 -0.51
C GLN A 317 12.99 4.13 -0.52
N LEU A 318 13.23 4.76 0.64
CA LEU A 318 13.35 6.22 0.76
C LEU A 318 14.52 6.80 -0.05
N GLY A 319 14.44 8.09 -0.33
CA GLY A 319 15.44 8.86 -1.07
C GLY A 319 14.84 9.73 -2.17
N GLN A 320 13.60 9.48 -2.59
CA GLN A 320 12.90 10.33 -3.57
C GLN A 320 12.71 11.75 -3.05
N ASN A 321 12.22 11.89 -1.81
CA ASN A 321 11.93 13.20 -1.20
C ASN A 321 13.17 13.87 -0.57
N ASP A 322 14.32 13.21 -0.63
CA ASP A 322 15.62 13.78 -0.26
C ASP A 322 16.33 14.41 -1.46
N THR A 323 15.67 14.49 -2.64
CA THR A 323 16.22 15.08 -3.87
C THR A 323 16.94 16.39 -3.59
N ASN A 324 18.22 16.47 -3.96
CA ASN A 324 19.09 17.61 -3.68
C ASN A 324 20.07 17.86 -4.85
N ALA A 325 20.59 19.08 -4.94
CA ALA A 325 21.66 19.45 -5.87
C ALA A 325 23.01 18.76 -5.56
N SER A 326 23.14 18.14 -4.37
CA SER A 326 24.31 17.36 -3.96
C SER A 326 23.96 15.89 -3.71
N ALA A 327 24.55 14.98 -4.48
CA ALA A 327 24.44 13.54 -4.23
C ALA A 327 25.00 13.14 -2.86
N ALA A 328 26.09 13.78 -2.42
CA ALA A 328 26.67 13.53 -1.10
C ALA A 328 25.70 13.85 0.04
N THR A 329 24.89 14.92 -0.11
CA THR A 329 23.84 15.24 0.86
C THR A 329 22.75 14.17 0.89
N MET A 330 22.33 13.67 -0.28
CA MET A 330 21.35 12.59 -0.37
C MET A 330 21.87 11.30 0.28
N GLN A 331 23.11 10.92 -0.03
CA GLN A 331 23.78 9.74 0.54
C GLN A 331 23.94 9.86 2.05
N ASN A 332 24.30 11.04 2.55
CA ASN A 332 24.42 11.30 3.99
C ASN A 332 23.07 11.20 4.70
N ASN A 333 22.02 11.85 4.19
CA ASN A 333 20.68 11.77 4.79
C ASN A 333 20.17 10.33 4.87
N TRP A 334 20.35 9.57 3.79
CA TRP A 334 19.98 8.17 3.73
C TRP A 334 20.83 7.30 4.66
N GLY A 335 22.16 7.48 4.67
CA GLY A 335 23.08 6.75 5.54
C GLY A 335 22.80 6.98 7.03
N ILE A 336 22.51 8.23 7.44
CA ILE A 336 22.16 8.55 8.82
C ILE A 336 20.83 7.88 9.22
N LEU A 337 19.82 7.81 8.34
CA LEU A 337 18.61 7.04 8.64
C LEU A 337 18.94 5.58 8.96
N VAL A 338 19.75 4.93 8.12
CA VAL A 338 20.14 3.54 8.36
C VAL A 338 20.91 3.39 9.67
N ASP A 339 21.79 4.33 9.99
CA ASP A 339 22.52 4.33 11.24
C ASP A 339 21.56 4.48 12.44
N ARG A 340 20.58 5.40 12.39
CA ARG A 340 19.53 5.54 13.42
C ARG A 340 18.70 4.27 13.58
N PHE A 341 18.30 3.64 12.47
CA PHE A 341 17.52 2.40 12.47
C PHE A 341 18.33 1.26 13.13
N LYS A 342 19.60 1.09 12.76
CA LYS A 342 20.47 0.06 13.33
C LYS A 342 20.85 0.31 14.78
N THR A 343 20.95 1.57 15.21
CA THR A 343 21.10 1.91 16.63
C THR A 343 19.86 1.49 17.42
N ARG A 344 18.66 1.72 16.87
CA ARG A 344 17.40 1.34 17.52
C ARG A 344 17.17 -0.17 17.51
N TYR A 345 17.52 -0.84 16.41
CA TYR A 345 17.31 -2.27 16.20
C TYR A 345 18.62 -2.96 15.75
N PRO A 346 19.56 -3.21 16.68
CA PRO A 346 20.83 -3.83 16.36
C PRO A 346 20.67 -5.20 15.69
N GLY A 347 21.52 -5.50 14.71
CA GLY A 347 21.55 -6.79 14.03
C GLY A 347 20.51 -6.97 12.93
N ILE A 348 19.54 -6.06 12.77
CA ILE A 348 18.58 -6.14 11.67
C ILE A 348 19.23 -5.75 10.34
N LYS A 349 18.99 -6.58 9.31
CA LYS A 349 19.37 -6.31 7.93
C LYS A 349 18.54 -5.18 7.35
N VAL A 350 19.20 -4.28 6.62
CA VAL A 350 18.54 -3.24 5.81
C VAL A 350 18.81 -3.52 4.34
N VAL A 351 17.73 -3.67 3.58
CA VAL A 351 17.73 -3.95 2.14
C VAL A 351 17.08 -2.77 1.42
N PRO A 352 17.84 -1.92 0.74
CA PRO A 352 17.26 -0.83 -0.02
C PRO A 352 16.48 -1.36 -1.21
N ALA A 353 15.42 -0.64 -1.59
CA ALA A 353 14.72 -0.83 -2.85
C ALA A 353 14.97 0.33 -3.79
N GLY A 354 15.28 0.01 -5.04
CA GLY A 354 15.57 0.99 -6.08
C GLY A 354 14.39 1.92 -6.32
N THR A 355 14.67 3.21 -6.31
CA THR A 355 13.69 4.23 -6.68
C THR A 355 13.31 4.15 -8.17
N PHE A 356 12.11 4.59 -8.51
CA PHE A 356 11.63 4.68 -9.88
C PHE A 356 12.07 5.98 -10.57
N PRO A 357 11.97 6.11 -11.90
CA PRO A 357 12.31 7.34 -12.62
C PRO A 357 11.52 8.56 -12.14
N ARG A 358 12.06 9.74 -12.43
CA ARG A 358 11.34 11.01 -12.32
C ARG A 358 11.47 11.79 -13.62
N THR A 359 10.37 11.94 -14.34
CA THR A 359 10.33 12.65 -15.62
C THR A 359 9.18 13.66 -15.67
N THR A 360 9.21 14.54 -16.66
CA THR A 360 8.06 15.29 -17.14
C THR A 360 7.65 14.71 -18.49
N SER A 361 6.44 15.05 -18.96
CA SER A 361 5.95 14.59 -20.25
C SER A 361 5.13 15.66 -20.98
N THR A 362 5.25 15.68 -22.30
CA THR A 362 4.42 16.49 -23.22
C THR A 362 3.28 15.67 -23.86
N ASP A 363 3.22 14.37 -23.58
CA ASP A 363 2.31 13.39 -24.19
C ASP A 363 1.66 12.45 -23.17
N LEU A 364 1.55 12.92 -21.91
CA LEU A 364 0.95 12.18 -20.79
C LEU A 364 1.57 10.79 -20.56
N PHE A 365 2.88 10.69 -20.76
CA PHE A 365 3.70 9.50 -20.55
C PHE A 365 3.31 8.31 -21.44
N THR A 366 2.67 8.57 -22.58
CA THR A 366 2.25 7.52 -23.53
C THR A 366 3.38 7.04 -24.45
N SER A 367 4.43 7.85 -24.60
CA SER A 367 5.66 7.46 -25.28
C SER A 367 6.91 7.78 -24.45
N ARG A 368 8.03 7.15 -24.82
CA ARG A 368 9.35 7.47 -24.24
C ARG A 368 9.92 8.78 -24.78
N GLN A 369 9.58 9.14 -26.03
CA GLN A 369 10.11 10.33 -26.71
C GLN A 369 9.51 11.63 -26.16
N GLY A 370 8.24 11.59 -25.73
CA GLY A 370 7.58 12.72 -25.09
C GLY A 370 8.01 12.98 -23.65
N GLN A 371 8.99 12.23 -23.11
CA GLN A 371 9.44 12.36 -21.74
C GLN A 371 10.80 13.08 -21.64
N THR A 372 10.96 13.89 -20.59
CA THR A 372 12.23 14.55 -20.25
C THR A 372 12.56 14.30 -18.78
N TRP A 373 13.84 14.14 -18.43
CA TRP A 373 14.23 13.94 -17.04
C TRP A 373 13.94 15.17 -16.20
N ALA A 374 13.48 14.95 -14.97
CA ALA A 374 13.39 16.03 -14.00
C ALA A 374 14.79 16.42 -13.49
N THR A 375 14.92 17.66 -13.03
CA THR A 375 16.17 18.18 -12.43
C THR A 375 16.66 17.28 -11.29
N TYR A 376 17.98 17.05 -11.21
CA TYR A 376 18.67 16.15 -10.28
C TYR A 376 18.37 14.66 -10.43
N ASN A 377 17.55 14.30 -11.42
CA ASN A 377 17.17 12.94 -11.77
C ASN A 377 17.68 12.58 -13.19
N GLU A 378 18.66 13.33 -13.70
CA GLU A 378 19.17 13.18 -15.06
C GLU A 378 19.89 11.84 -15.27
N TRP A 379 19.77 11.33 -16.49
CA TRP A 379 20.47 10.14 -16.94
C TRP A 379 21.42 10.50 -18.10
N ALA A 380 22.38 11.38 -17.85
CA ALA A 380 23.25 11.87 -18.91
C ALA A 380 24.27 10.81 -19.36
N THR A 381 24.90 10.11 -18.42
CA THR A 381 25.81 8.99 -18.70
C THR A 381 25.63 7.86 -17.69
N ILE A 382 25.86 6.61 -18.12
CA ILE A 382 25.81 5.44 -17.24
C ILE A 382 27.15 5.28 -16.53
N THR A 383 27.12 5.24 -15.21
CA THR A 383 28.23 4.83 -14.34
C THR A 383 27.73 3.69 -13.44
N ASN A 384 28.38 2.53 -13.47
CA ASN A 384 28.00 1.35 -12.67
C ASN A 384 26.53 0.90 -12.85
N GLY A 385 25.99 1.02 -14.06
CA GLY A 385 24.61 0.66 -14.38
C GLY A 385 23.54 1.67 -13.94
N TRP A 386 23.92 2.79 -13.32
CA TRP A 386 23.04 3.90 -12.98
C TRP A 386 23.43 5.17 -13.74
N GLY A 387 22.51 6.10 -13.91
CA GLY A 387 22.83 7.44 -14.42
C GLY A 387 23.80 8.19 -13.50
N ASN A 388 24.38 9.28 -14.00
CA ASN A 388 25.24 10.17 -13.23
C ASN A 388 24.50 11.29 -12.48
N GLY A 389 23.19 11.46 -12.67
CA GLY A 389 22.38 12.40 -11.87
C GLY A 389 22.38 12.03 -10.39
N ASN A 390 22.20 13.01 -9.51
CA ASN A 390 22.41 12.87 -8.07
C ASN A 390 21.62 11.73 -7.43
N LYS A 391 20.37 11.55 -7.84
CA LYS A 391 19.54 10.44 -7.38
C LYS A 391 20.09 9.09 -7.86
N SER A 392 20.52 9.00 -9.11
CA SER A 392 21.11 7.78 -9.66
C SER A 392 22.43 7.43 -8.95
N GLN A 393 23.20 8.43 -8.51
CA GLN A 393 24.38 8.22 -7.66
C GLN A 393 24.03 7.73 -6.24
N LEU A 394 22.90 8.15 -5.67
CA LEU A 394 22.38 7.58 -4.42
C LEU A 394 22.06 6.08 -4.60
N GLU A 395 21.39 5.72 -5.70
CA GLU A 395 21.06 4.31 -5.97
C GLU A 395 22.30 3.45 -6.21
N ALA A 396 23.29 3.96 -6.93
CA ALA A 396 24.59 3.30 -7.07
C ALA A 396 25.27 3.08 -5.72
N PHE A 397 25.23 4.06 -4.82
CA PHE A 397 25.77 3.96 -3.46
C PHE A 397 25.05 2.88 -2.63
N LYS A 398 23.71 2.83 -2.68
CA LYS A 398 22.89 1.80 -2.01
C LYS A 398 23.21 0.39 -2.53
N GLN A 399 23.27 0.24 -3.86
CA GLN A 399 23.56 -1.04 -4.51
C GLN A 399 24.98 -1.52 -4.21
N ALA A 400 25.95 -0.61 -4.06
CA ALA A 400 27.33 -0.91 -3.72
C ALA A 400 27.55 -1.25 -2.22
N GLY A 401 26.50 -1.38 -1.42
CA GLY A 401 26.60 -1.75 0.00
C GLY A 401 26.57 -0.58 0.98
N ALA A 402 26.56 0.67 0.48
CA ALA A 402 26.54 1.88 1.30
C ALA A 402 27.61 1.92 2.43
N GLY A 403 28.80 1.40 2.14
CA GLY A 403 29.88 1.26 3.13
C GLY A 403 29.62 0.18 4.19
N GLY A 404 29.02 -0.94 3.80
CA GLY A 404 28.66 -2.04 4.71
C GLY A 404 27.36 -1.84 5.48
N ARG A 405 26.58 -0.82 5.13
CA ARG A 405 25.29 -0.53 5.77
C ARG A 405 24.17 -1.44 5.30
N THR A 406 24.26 -2.02 4.10
CA THR A 406 23.18 -2.82 3.53
C THR A 406 23.58 -4.28 3.37
N SER A 407 22.57 -5.16 3.32
CA SER A 407 22.76 -6.61 3.19
C SER A 407 22.30 -7.15 1.83
N GLY A 408 21.94 -6.27 0.91
CA GLY A 408 21.40 -6.59 -0.40
C GLY A 408 20.85 -5.34 -1.08
N TYR A 409 20.17 -5.52 -2.21
CA TYR A 409 19.49 -4.45 -2.94
C TYR A 409 18.37 -5.03 -3.80
N ILE A 410 17.17 -4.44 -3.74
CA ILE A 410 16.06 -4.77 -4.63
C ILE A 410 16.16 -3.85 -5.85
N ASP A 411 16.58 -4.38 -6.98
CA ASP A 411 16.72 -3.68 -8.25
C ASP A 411 15.39 -3.58 -8.99
N THR A 412 14.85 -2.36 -9.06
CA THR A 412 13.60 -2.05 -9.75
C THR A 412 13.77 -1.70 -11.23
N ARG A 413 15.01 -1.62 -11.75
CA ARG A 413 15.31 -1.20 -13.14
C ARG A 413 14.60 -2.06 -14.17
N ALA A 414 14.44 -3.36 -13.91
CA ALA A 414 13.72 -4.27 -14.81
C ALA A 414 12.30 -3.79 -15.15
N ALA A 415 11.68 -2.95 -14.31
CA ALA A 415 10.36 -2.41 -14.56
C ALA A 415 10.35 -1.23 -15.54
N TRP A 416 11.44 -0.48 -15.69
CA TRP A 416 11.39 0.82 -16.37
C TRP A 416 12.58 1.12 -17.29
N PHE A 417 13.75 0.55 -17.00
CA PHE A 417 14.99 0.85 -17.70
C PHE A 417 14.97 0.30 -19.14
N ASP A 418 15.46 1.13 -20.05
CA ASP A 418 15.67 0.82 -21.46
C ASP A 418 16.96 1.53 -21.90
N ALA A 419 17.86 0.81 -22.56
CA ALA A 419 19.14 1.36 -23.00
C ALA A 419 18.98 2.49 -24.03
N ALA A 420 17.91 2.48 -24.84
CA ALA A 420 17.64 3.52 -25.82
C ALA A 420 17.05 4.78 -25.18
N TYR A 421 16.34 4.63 -24.06
CA TYR A 421 15.64 5.72 -23.36
C TYR A 421 15.78 5.59 -21.85
N PRO A 422 17.02 5.67 -21.33
CA PRO A 422 17.26 5.35 -19.94
C PRO A 422 16.68 6.44 -19.02
N GLY A 423 16.26 6.04 -17.81
CA GLY A 423 15.67 6.96 -16.84
C GLY A 423 14.29 7.50 -17.23
N THR A 424 13.58 6.86 -18.16
CA THR A 424 12.20 7.21 -18.55
C THR A 424 11.22 6.08 -18.26
N TRP A 425 9.95 6.43 -18.08
CA TRP A 425 8.90 5.43 -17.94
C TRP A 425 8.68 4.65 -19.24
N PRO A 426 8.44 3.33 -19.19
CA PRO A 426 8.09 2.57 -20.38
C PRO A 426 6.70 3.00 -20.89
N ALA A 427 6.50 2.84 -22.19
CA ALA A 427 5.15 2.84 -22.73
C ALA A 427 4.46 1.54 -22.31
N ILE A 428 3.27 1.64 -21.73
CA ILE A 428 2.46 0.46 -21.40
C ILE A 428 2.01 -0.21 -22.71
N PRO A 429 2.29 -1.52 -22.89
CA PRO A 429 1.99 -2.21 -24.14
C PRO A 429 0.49 -2.41 -24.35
N GLU A 430 -0.31 -2.47 -23.28
CA GLU A 430 -1.76 -2.55 -23.36
C GLU A 430 -2.34 -1.41 -24.19
N THR A 431 -3.09 -1.76 -25.23
CA THR A 431 -3.80 -0.83 -26.10
C THR A 431 -5.25 -1.28 -26.24
N TYR A 432 -6.18 -0.35 -26.03
CA TYR A 432 -7.61 -0.53 -26.26
C TYR A 432 -8.00 0.21 -27.53
N THR A 433 -8.83 -0.40 -28.37
CA THR A 433 -9.34 0.26 -29.58
C THR A 433 -10.79 0.67 -29.35
N LEU A 434 -11.10 1.93 -29.64
CA LEU A 434 -12.50 2.40 -29.65
C LEU A 434 -13.28 1.67 -30.74
N ALA A 435 -14.35 0.98 -30.34
CA ALA A 435 -15.24 0.27 -31.25
C ALA A 435 -16.21 1.23 -31.97
N ALA A 436 -16.47 2.40 -31.37
CA ALA A 436 -17.32 3.45 -31.91
C ALA A 436 -16.75 4.82 -31.53
N GLN A 437 -17.18 5.87 -32.24
CA GLN A 437 -16.81 7.24 -31.91
C GLN A 437 -17.31 7.61 -30.51
N ALA A 438 -16.47 8.28 -29.72
CA ALA A 438 -16.85 8.90 -28.46
C ALA A 438 -17.09 10.39 -28.66
N GLY A 439 -18.16 10.93 -28.09
CA GLY A 439 -18.59 12.32 -28.32
C GLY A 439 -19.15 12.56 -29.72
N THR A 440 -19.79 13.70 -29.92
CA THR A 440 -20.50 14.03 -31.17
C THR A 440 -20.10 15.37 -31.79
N ASP A 441 -19.95 16.41 -30.98
CA ASP A 441 -19.90 17.81 -31.44
C ASP A 441 -18.74 18.64 -30.84
N GLY A 442 -17.98 18.09 -29.89
CA GLY A 442 -16.90 18.82 -29.20
C GLY A 442 -17.39 19.71 -28.05
N SER A 443 -18.70 19.80 -27.80
CA SER A 443 -19.32 20.65 -26.78
C SER A 443 -20.14 19.87 -25.75
N THR A 444 -20.83 18.82 -26.18
CA THR A 444 -21.64 17.97 -25.32
C THR A 444 -20.74 16.95 -24.63
N ALA A 445 -20.75 16.95 -23.30
CA ALA A 445 -19.99 16.00 -22.53
C ALA A 445 -20.57 14.59 -22.68
N TYR A 446 -19.71 13.60 -22.90
CA TYR A 446 -20.04 12.18 -22.76
C TYR A 446 -19.32 11.59 -21.56
N THR A 447 -19.91 10.55 -21.00
CA THR A 447 -19.37 9.78 -19.87
C THR A 447 -19.24 8.30 -20.20
N SER A 448 -19.36 7.93 -21.47
CA SER A 448 -19.22 6.53 -21.89
C SER A 448 -18.75 6.39 -23.34
N PHE A 449 -17.97 5.35 -23.60
CA PHE A 449 -17.61 4.92 -24.95
C PHE A 449 -17.51 3.39 -25.02
N GLN A 450 -17.28 2.85 -26.23
CA GLN A 450 -17.16 1.41 -26.43
C GLN A 450 -15.74 1.01 -26.81
N THR A 451 -15.23 -0.06 -26.19
CA THR A 451 -13.93 -0.66 -26.51
C THR A 451 -14.07 -2.10 -26.97
N ALA A 452 -13.13 -2.55 -27.80
CA ALA A 452 -13.07 -3.95 -28.24
C ALA A 452 -12.68 -4.91 -27.11
N THR A 453 -11.85 -4.44 -26.17
CA THR A 453 -11.36 -5.17 -25.00
C THR A 453 -11.70 -4.41 -23.72
N ALA A 454 -12.01 -5.13 -22.65
CA ALA A 454 -12.37 -4.53 -21.37
C ALA A 454 -11.12 -3.88 -20.73
N PRO A 455 -11.14 -2.55 -20.46
CA PRO A 455 -10.08 -1.93 -19.67
C PRO A 455 -10.21 -2.27 -18.18
N ARG A 456 -9.17 -1.98 -17.40
CA ARG A 456 -9.23 -2.16 -15.94
C ARG A 456 -9.99 -0.99 -15.31
N LEU A 457 -10.68 -1.28 -14.21
CA LEU A 457 -11.33 -0.24 -13.41
C LEU A 457 -10.27 0.74 -12.88
N ALA A 458 -10.61 2.03 -12.84
CA ALA A 458 -9.78 3.15 -12.37
C ALA A 458 -8.52 3.47 -13.18
N ASP A 459 -8.18 2.69 -14.23
CA ASP A 459 -7.19 3.09 -15.22
C ASP A 459 -7.54 4.47 -15.80
N ILE A 460 -6.52 5.32 -16.02
CA ILE A 460 -6.66 6.52 -16.85
C ILE A 460 -6.23 6.17 -18.26
N LEU A 461 -7.18 6.19 -19.19
CA LEU A 461 -6.96 5.88 -20.60
C LEU A 461 -6.66 7.16 -21.37
N VAL A 462 -5.51 7.18 -22.04
CA VAL A 462 -5.02 8.31 -22.82
C VAL A 462 -5.04 7.97 -24.32
N GLY A 463 -5.60 8.86 -25.13
CA GLY A 463 -5.65 8.74 -26.59
C GLY A 463 -6.59 9.75 -27.22
N GLY A 464 -6.37 10.07 -28.50
CA GLY A 464 -7.23 11.00 -29.25
C GLY A 464 -7.37 12.40 -28.64
N GLY A 465 -6.37 12.86 -27.87
CA GLY A 465 -6.39 14.15 -27.18
C GLY A 465 -7.14 14.15 -25.84
N ALA A 466 -7.57 13.00 -25.33
CA ALA A 466 -8.26 12.88 -24.05
C ALA A 466 -7.49 12.00 -23.04
N ALA A 467 -7.76 12.23 -21.75
CA ALA A 467 -7.39 11.37 -20.63
C ALA A 467 -8.65 11.07 -19.81
N LEU A 468 -9.09 9.81 -19.81
CA LEU A 468 -10.39 9.40 -19.28
C LEU A 468 -10.22 8.33 -18.20
N GLN A 469 -10.67 8.62 -16.98
CA GLN A 469 -10.67 7.64 -15.91
C GLN A 469 -11.79 6.62 -16.10
N VAL A 470 -11.49 5.33 -16.02
CA VAL A 470 -12.48 4.25 -16.12
C VAL A 470 -13.23 4.10 -14.79
N LEU A 471 -14.55 4.30 -14.83
CA LEU A 471 -15.43 4.25 -13.65
C LEU A 471 -16.28 2.99 -13.57
N ALA A 472 -16.59 2.37 -14.72
CA ALA A 472 -17.26 1.08 -14.80
C ALA A 472 -17.01 0.46 -16.17
N VAL A 473 -17.06 -0.88 -16.24
CA VAL A 473 -16.97 -1.64 -17.48
C VAL A 473 -18.06 -2.69 -17.49
N THR A 474 -18.86 -2.74 -18.55
CA THR A 474 -20.00 -3.66 -18.67
C THR A 474 -20.06 -4.31 -20.06
N GLY A 475 -20.75 -5.45 -20.14
CA GLY A 475 -20.96 -6.19 -21.39
C GLY A 475 -19.99 -7.36 -21.59
N THR A 476 -20.22 -8.12 -22.66
CA THR A 476 -19.41 -9.28 -23.08
C THR A 476 -18.67 -9.04 -24.40
N GLY A 477 -18.59 -7.78 -24.83
CA GLY A 477 -17.96 -7.34 -26.08
C GLY A 477 -18.98 -6.93 -27.16
N PRO A 478 -18.79 -5.77 -27.83
CA PRO A 478 -17.95 -4.64 -27.41
C PRO A 478 -18.33 -4.16 -26.00
N TYR A 479 -17.36 -3.71 -25.23
CA TYR A 479 -17.56 -3.32 -23.83
C TYR A 479 -18.01 -1.88 -23.73
N THR A 480 -19.07 -1.61 -22.97
CA THR A 480 -19.44 -0.24 -22.59
C THR A 480 -18.60 0.16 -21.39
N VAL A 481 -17.79 1.21 -21.59
CA VAL A 481 -16.89 1.78 -20.59
C VAL A 481 -17.48 3.11 -20.14
N THR A 482 -17.85 3.21 -18.87
CA THR A 482 -18.22 4.48 -18.23
C THR A 482 -16.97 5.18 -17.75
N THR A 483 -16.83 6.47 -18.02
CA THR A 483 -15.63 7.25 -17.66
C THR A 483 -15.95 8.60 -17.03
N SER A 484 -14.91 9.28 -16.55
CA SER A 484 -14.96 10.73 -16.31
C SER A 484 -15.47 11.47 -17.55
N ALA A 485 -16.19 12.57 -17.32
CA ALA A 485 -16.79 13.37 -18.39
C ALA A 485 -15.72 13.99 -19.30
N SER A 486 -16.00 14.02 -20.61
CA SER A 486 -15.17 14.68 -21.61
C SER A 486 -16.02 15.23 -22.75
N THR A 487 -15.58 16.32 -23.36
CA THR A 487 -16.17 16.87 -24.59
C THR A 487 -15.35 16.52 -25.84
N VAL A 488 -14.15 15.96 -25.69
CA VAL A 488 -13.24 15.66 -26.80
C VAL A 488 -13.81 14.54 -27.67
N VAL A 489 -14.07 14.83 -28.95
CA VAL A 489 -14.52 13.82 -29.92
C VAL A 489 -13.36 12.89 -30.26
N ILE A 490 -13.54 11.59 -29.99
CA ILE A 490 -12.53 10.57 -30.25
C ILE A 490 -13.04 9.63 -31.35
N PRO A 491 -12.41 9.61 -32.54
CA PRO A 491 -12.85 8.75 -33.65
C PRO A 491 -12.84 7.26 -33.31
N ALA A 492 -13.73 6.49 -33.92
CA ALA A 492 -13.67 5.03 -33.90
C ALA A 492 -12.32 4.54 -34.45
N GLY A 493 -11.80 3.44 -33.91
CA GLY A 493 -10.47 2.93 -34.26
C GLY A 493 -9.31 3.60 -33.52
N THR A 494 -9.56 4.66 -32.73
CA THR A 494 -8.50 5.32 -31.94
C THR A 494 -7.94 4.34 -30.89
N ALA A 495 -6.61 4.30 -30.81
CA ALA A 495 -5.88 3.58 -29.78
C ALA A 495 -5.86 4.41 -28.47
N MET A 496 -6.36 3.81 -27.40
CA MET A 496 -6.29 4.30 -26.03
C MET A 496 -5.30 3.45 -25.26
N ARG A 497 -4.48 4.07 -24.41
CA ARG A 497 -3.47 3.37 -23.60
C ARG A 497 -3.62 3.74 -22.14
N PRO A 498 -3.39 2.82 -21.19
CA PRO A 498 -3.23 3.22 -19.80
C PRO A 498 -2.09 4.21 -19.65
N GLN A 499 -2.32 5.26 -18.87
CA GLN A 499 -1.27 6.17 -18.45
C GLN A 499 -0.28 5.45 -17.54
N THR A 500 1.02 5.59 -17.79
CA THR A 500 2.07 4.97 -16.95
C THR A 500 2.21 5.67 -15.60
N SER A 501 2.15 7.00 -15.61
CA SER A 501 2.31 7.88 -14.44
C SER A 501 1.46 9.15 -14.62
N PRO A 502 0.82 9.69 -13.58
CA PRO A 502 0.05 10.94 -13.69
C PRO A 502 0.95 12.17 -13.76
N GLU A 503 2.05 12.16 -13.01
CA GLU A 503 2.92 13.32 -12.76
C GLU A 503 4.42 13.01 -12.91
N GLY A 504 4.73 11.82 -13.42
CA GLY A 504 6.08 11.37 -13.75
C GLY A 504 6.88 10.84 -12.57
N VAL A 505 6.27 10.64 -11.40
CA VAL A 505 6.92 10.10 -10.19
C VAL A 505 6.29 8.79 -9.74
N HIS A 506 4.96 8.73 -9.71
CA HIS A 506 4.20 7.64 -9.15
C HIS A 506 3.68 6.73 -10.25
N LEU A 507 3.63 5.42 -9.96
CA LEU A 507 3.09 4.42 -10.86
C LEU A 507 1.55 4.46 -10.80
N MET A 508 0.90 4.43 -11.95
CA MET A 508 -0.51 4.04 -12.07
C MET A 508 -0.67 2.52 -12.04
N SER A 509 -1.88 2.01 -11.79
CA SER A 509 -2.18 0.58 -11.66
C SER A 509 -1.60 -0.29 -12.78
N ALA A 510 -1.73 0.12 -14.04
CA ALA A 510 -1.14 -0.61 -15.17
C ALA A 510 0.39 -0.73 -15.04
N MET A 511 1.09 0.36 -14.70
CA MET A 511 2.53 0.36 -14.48
C MET A 511 2.92 -0.42 -13.22
N VAL A 512 2.08 -0.40 -12.18
CA VAL A 512 2.29 -1.24 -10.99
C VAL A 512 2.27 -2.72 -11.38
N ALA A 513 1.32 -3.15 -12.22
CA ALA A 513 1.26 -4.52 -12.70
C ALA A 513 2.52 -4.91 -13.50
N VAL A 514 3.02 -4.00 -14.36
CA VAL A 514 4.30 -4.19 -15.05
C VAL A 514 5.44 -4.37 -14.05
N ALA A 515 5.57 -3.46 -13.08
CA ALA A 515 6.65 -3.51 -12.09
C ALA A 515 6.64 -4.81 -11.27
N VAL A 516 5.47 -5.25 -10.81
CA VAL A 516 5.32 -6.51 -10.06
C VAL A 516 5.73 -7.72 -10.90
N ALA A 517 5.39 -7.72 -12.20
CA ALA A 517 5.70 -8.83 -13.10
C ALA A 517 7.18 -8.87 -13.52
N THR A 518 7.82 -7.71 -13.66
CA THR A 518 9.19 -7.62 -14.19
C THR A 518 10.27 -7.65 -13.11
N ILE A 519 9.99 -7.19 -11.89
CA ILE A 519 10.96 -7.24 -10.79
C ILE A 519 11.08 -8.70 -10.32
N PRO A 520 12.23 -9.36 -10.50
CA PRO A 520 12.36 -10.79 -10.23
C PRO A 520 12.07 -11.14 -8.77
N GLN A 521 11.21 -12.14 -8.57
CA GLN A 521 10.94 -12.70 -7.23
C GLN A 521 12.20 -13.29 -6.57
N SER A 522 13.20 -13.68 -7.36
CA SER A 522 14.51 -14.13 -6.89
C SER A 522 15.24 -13.11 -6.02
N GLN A 523 14.94 -11.82 -6.15
CA GLN A 523 15.54 -10.80 -5.29
C GLN A 523 15.05 -10.88 -3.83
N LYS A 524 13.96 -11.60 -3.52
CA LYS A 524 13.55 -11.91 -2.14
C LYS A 524 14.60 -12.68 -1.36
N VAL A 525 15.59 -13.32 -2.02
CA VAL A 525 16.75 -13.92 -1.36
C VAL A 525 17.50 -12.92 -0.48
N SER A 526 17.51 -11.63 -0.85
CA SER A 526 18.13 -10.56 -0.06
C SER A 526 17.44 -10.32 1.29
N LEU A 527 16.19 -10.79 1.44
CA LEU A 527 15.39 -10.67 2.66
C LEU A 527 15.63 -11.84 3.63
N GLY A 528 16.30 -12.91 3.18
CA GLY A 528 16.62 -14.08 3.98
C GLY A 528 17.46 -13.74 5.21
N ASN A 529 17.33 -14.53 6.27
CA ASN A 529 18.08 -14.38 7.52
C ASN A 529 19.56 -14.74 7.37
#